data_AF-A0A820G1F0-F1
#
_entry.id   AF-A0A820G1F0-F1
#
_cell.length_a   1.000
_cell.length_b   1.000
_cell.length_c   1.000
_cell.angle_alpha   90.00
_cell.angle_beta   90.00
_cell.angle_gamma   90.00
#
_symmetry.space_group_name_H-M   'P 1'
#
loop_
_entity.id
_entity.type
_entity.pdbx_description
1 polymer ?
#
loop_
_entity_poly.entity_id
_entity_poly.type
_entity_poly.pdbx_seq_one_letter_code
_entity_poly.pdbx_strand_id
1 'polypeptide(L)'
;EETTVETPSTPSEPIIEQPIATPTIEEPKSTETPVEEITTPEVPEPPPEENLDLLRQQVTSYLTERSDRLKQRQELREQNLQAEKTRLNAEQQQAAMTRLDSSIKRIPPFIKRLRTLTEQQRDALSRDMQTLNLTRYISEVATALTEAKLKMSDVWSSVQICSLLHQRYPDFSMSLYENWLKVLQKETLNDNLSKVRVDLRLYAELITVHVLPIQQSINHLLTLLTALINNDKDFSNLTILISFCRLCGEDYAEIFSNKIRKIIVKLDENIDDTNPSIFHTNELKQQIRQMLNEYFQKLSVYLIDEYKQLQKQDQLMKRTME
;
A
#
# COMPACT_ATOMS: atom_id res chain seq x y z
N GLU A 1 -35.33 -66.71 -37.70
CA GLU A 1 -33.88 -66.85 -37.92
C GLU A 1 -33.29 -67.51 -36.69
N GLU A 2 -33.18 -68.85 -36.72
CA GLU A 2 -32.31 -69.60 -35.83
C GLU A 2 -30.90 -69.61 -36.40
N THR A 3 -29.88 -69.48 -35.55
CA THR A 3 -28.66 -70.33 -35.40
C THR A 3 -27.59 -69.49 -34.67
N THR A 4 -27.07 -69.75 -33.44
CA THR A 4 -26.39 -70.93 -32.83
C THR A 4 -25.25 -71.45 -33.72
N VAL A 5 -24.05 -71.85 -33.33
CA VAL A 5 -23.30 -72.24 -32.11
C VAL A 5 -21.80 -71.97 -32.47
N GLU A 6 -20.81 -71.90 -31.57
CA GLU A 6 -19.80 -72.96 -31.30
C GLU A 6 -18.48 -72.27 -30.90
N THR A 7 -17.59 -72.76 -30.04
CA THR A 7 -17.59 -73.57 -28.79
C THR A 7 -16.11 -73.52 -28.30
N PRO A 8 -15.83 -73.87 -27.04
CA PRO A 8 -14.51 -73.79 -26.41
C PRO A 8 -13.66 -75.05 -26.65
N SER A 9 -12.37 -75.00 -26.30
CA SER A 9 -11.48 -76.17 -26.36
C SER A 9 -10.66 -76.36 -25.07
N THR A 10 -10.71 -77.60 -24.58
CA THR A 10 -9.83 -78.35 -23.67
C THR A 10 -10.16 -79.83 -23.96
N PRO A 11 -9.43 -80.87 -23.51
CA PRO A 11 -8.08 -80.97 -22.91
C PRO A 11 -7.23 -82.11 -23.56
N SER A 12 -6.02 -82.36 -23.03
CA SER A 12 -5.29 -83.63 -23.22
C SER A 12 -4.68 -84.11 -21.89
N GLU A 13 -4.89 -85.40 -21.62
CA GLU A 13 -4.52 -86.31 -20.51
C GLU A 13 -2.99 -86.48 -20.22
N PRO A 14 -2.50 -87.42 -19.37
CA PRO A 14 -2.79 -87.72 -17.94
C PRO A 14 -1.52 -88.12 -17.08
N ILE A 15 -1.73 -88.50 -15.81
CA ILE A 15 -0.97 -89.49 -14.97
C ILE A 15 0.43 -89.16 -14.35
N ILE A 16 0.44 -89.16 -13.00
CA ILE A 16 1.32 -89.81 -11.98
C ILE A 16 2.86 -89.82 -12.17
N GLU A 17 3.62 -89.30 -11.17
CA GLU A 17 4.70 -90.01 -10.43
C GLU A 17 5.41 -89.08 -9.40
N GLN A 18 5.28 -89.41 -8.10
CA GLN A 18 6.36 -89.27 -7.09
C GLN A 18 7.35 -90.45 -7.32
N PRO A 19 8.61 -90.53 -6.78
CA PRO A 19 8.97 -90.15 -5.40
C PRO A 19 10.48 -89.87 -5.05
N ILE A 20 10.74 -89.71 -3.73
CA ILE A 20 11.98 -89.95 -2.91
C ILE A 20 13.17 -88.98 -3.15
N ALA A 21 13.96 -88.48 -2.18
CA ALA A 21 14.28 -88.87 -0.81
C ALA A 21 14.89 -87.73 0.03
N THR A 22 14.59 -87.71 1.33
CA THR A 22 15.42 -87.10 2.40
C THR A 22 16.41 -88.17 2.90
N PRO A 23 17.63 -87.83 3.38
CA PRO A 23 17.77 -87.39 4.78
C PRO A 23 18.91 -86.40 5.11
N THR A 24 18.63 -85.56 6.12
CA THR A 24 19.43 -85.22 7.32
C THR A 24 20.93 -84.89 7.20
N ILE A 25 21.30 -83.64 7.51
CA ILE A 25 22.59 -83.28 8.12
C ILE A 25 22.40 -82.18 9.18
N GLU A 26 23.19 -82.34 10.25
CA GLU A 26 23.24 -81.71 11.57
C GLU A 26 23.38 -80.17 11.63
N GLU A 27 22.82 -79.59 12.69
CA GLU A 27 23.23 -78.31 13.30
C GLU A 27 24.64 -78.43 13.93
N PRO A 28 25.50 -77.38 13.99
CA PRO A 28 25.18 -76.21 14.83
C PRO A 28 25.78 -74.83 14.48
N LYS A 29 25.14 -73.81 15.08
CA LYS A 29 25.63 -72.48 15.51
C LYS A 29 26.17 -71.50 14.44
N SER A 30 25.44 -70.40 14.24
CA SER A 30 25.72 -69.08 14.84
C SER A 30 25.38 -67.89 13.93
N THR A 31 25.03 -66.79 14.61
CA THR A 31 25.01 -65.38 14.20
C THR A 31 23.84 -64.85 13.37
N GLU A 32 23.17 -63.89 14.02
CA GLU A 32 22.02 -63.08 13.68
C GLU A 32 22.21 -62.24 12.40
N THR A 33 21.15 -62.16 11.59
CA THR A 33 20.88 -61.04 10.68
C THR A 33 19.47 -60.49 10.96
N PRO A 34 19.25 -59.17 11.00
CA PRO A 34 17.96 -58.58 11.36
C PRO A 34 16.97 -58.66 10.19
N VAL A 35 15.72 -58.99 10.48
CA VAL A 35 14.61 -58.99 9.54
C VAL A 35 14.19 -57.55 9.26
N GLU A 36 14.20 -57.15 7.98
CA GLU A 36 13.63 -55.87 7.53
C GLU A 36 12.13 -55.81 7.84
N GLU A 37 11.76 -54.77 8.60
CA GLU A 37 10.38 -54.42 8.92
C GLU A 37 9.78 -53.67 7.72
N ILE A 38 8.68 -54.19 7.17
CA ILE A 38 7.97 -53.61 6.04
C ILE A 38 7.32 -52.29 6.49
N THR A 39 7.89 -51.16 6.10
CA THR A 39 7.31 -49.84 6.31
C THR A 39 6.04 -49.66 5.48
N THR A 40 4.91 -49.48 6.17
CA THR A 40 3.67 -48.94 5.60
C THR A 40 3.94 -47.63 4.86
N PRO A 41 3.26 -47.36 3.72
CA PRO A 41 3.45 -46.12 2.99
C PRO A 41 3.01 -44.94 3.86
N GLU A 42 3.96 -44.07 4.17
CA GLU A 42 3.77 -42.79 4.83
C GLU A 42 2.81 -41.96 3.97
N VAL A 43 1.56 -41.83 4.43
CA VAL A 43 0.63 -40.84 3.90
C VAL A 43 1.32 -39.49 4.12
N PRO A 44 1.58 -38.69 3.08
CA PRO A 44 2.20 -37.39 3.27
C PRO A 44 1.31 -36.60 4.22
N GLU A 45 1.87 -36.15 5.34
CA GLU A 45 1.17 -35.25 6.26
C GLU A 45 0.55 -34.12 5.43
N PRO A 46 -0.76 -33.85 5.60
CA PRO A 46 -1.36 -32.70 4.94
C PRO A 46 -0.54 -31.45 5.33
N PRO A 47 -0.30 -30.52 4.38
CA PRO A 47 0.48 -29.33 4.66
C PRO A 47 -0.10 -28.64 5.90
N PRO A 48 0.75 -28.07 6.79
CA PRO A 48 0.30 -27.56 8.08
C PRO A 48 -0.89 -26.64 7.84
N GLU A 49 -2.02 -26.93 8.47
CA GLU A 49 -3.20 -26.07 8.42
C GLU A 49 -2.75 -24.65 8.77
N GLU A 50 -2.57 -23.83 7.74
CA GLU A 50 -2.28 -22.42 7.87
C GLU A 50 -3.46 -21.86 8.66
N ASN A 51 -3.24 -21.56 9.94
CA ASN A 51 -4.32 -21.36 10.92
C ASN A 51 -5.33 -20.35 10.35
N LEU A 52 -6.50 -20.84 9.93
CA LEU A 52 -7.51 -20.04 9.26
C LEU A 52 -7.96 -18.86 10.14
N ASP A 53 -7.91 -19.01 11.47
CA ASP A 53 -8.19 -17.95 12.43
C ASP A 53 -7.18 -16.82 12.36
N LEU A 54 -5.89 -17.12 12.15
CA LEU A 54 -4.87 -16.10 11.96
C LEU A 54 -5.10 -15.33 10.65
N LEU A 55 -5.47 -16.02 9.57
CA LEU A 55 -5.81 -15.41 8.29
C LEU A 55 -7.06 -14.51 8.40
N ARG A 56 -8.10 -14.98 9.11
CA ARG A 56 -9.31 -14.21 9.43
C ARG A 56 -8.95 -12.95 10.20
N GLN A 57 -8.20 -13.08 11.30
CA GLN A 57 -7.77 -11.95 12.11
C GLN A 57 -6.97 -10.93 11.27
N GLN A 58 -6.09 -11.40 10.39
CA GLN A 58 -5.32 -10.53 9.51
C GLN A 58 -6.22 -9.74 8.55
N VAL A 59 -7.22 -10.38 7.94
CA VAL A 59 -8.19 -9.72 7.04
C VAL A 59 -9.06 -8.73 7.82
N THR A 60 -9.63 -9.14 8.95
CA THR A 60 -10.48 -8.29 9.78
C THR A 60 -9.74 -7.05 10.27
N SER A 61 -8.51 -7.20 10.77
CA SER A 61 -7.69 -6.06 11.21
C SER A 61 -7.46 -5.09 10.05
N TYR A 62 -7.08 -5.62 8.88
CA TYR A 62 -6.80 -4.80 7.71
C TYR A 62 -8.05 -4.04 7.22
N LEU A 63 -9.21 -4.71 7.13
CA LEU A 63 -10.45 -4.09 6.67
C LEU A 63 -10.99 -3.07 7.69
N THR A 64 -10.81 -3.33 8.98
CA THR A 64 -11.18 -2.38 10.05
C THR A 64 -10.34 -1.11 9.96
N GLU A 65 -9.01 -1.23 9.93
CA GLU A 65 -8.12 -0.08 9.80
C GLU A 65 -8.36 0.70 8.50
N ARG A 66 -8.70 -0.01 7.42
CA ARG A 66 -9.08 0.59 6.14
C ARG A 66 -10.35 1.42 6.27
N SER A 67 -11.40 0.85 6.85
CA SER A 67 -12.67 1.53 7.08
C SER A 67 -12.49 2.78 7.95
N ASP A 68 -11.72 2.66 9.03
CA ASP A 68 -11.42 3.78 9.93
C ASP A 68 -10.70 4.93 9.22
N ARG A 69 -9.70 4.62 8.38
CA ARG A 69 -9.00 5.64 7.57
C ARG A 69 -9.94 6.35 6.60
N LEU A 70 -10.80 5.60 5.91
CA LEU A 70 -11.78 6.19 4.98
C LEU A 70 -12.77 7.08 5.73
N LYS A 71 -13.27 6.61 6.87
CA LYS A 71 -14.19 7.37 7.73
C LYS A 71 -13.57 8.67 8.22
N GLN A 72 -12.34 8.62 8.75
CA GLN A 72 -11.62 9.81 9.22
C GLN A 72 -11.42 10.86 8.11
N ARG A 73 -11.06 10.43 6.90
CA ARG A 73 -10.93 11.31 5.73
C ARG A 73 -12.29 11.89 5.32
N GLN A 74 -13.34 11.09 5.30
CA GLN A 74 -14.70 11.51 4.95
C GLN A 74 -15.21 12.59 5.93
N GLU A 75 -15.07 12.36 7.23
CA GLU A 75 -15.47 13.31 8.28
C GLU A 75 -14.73 14.64 8.13
N LEU A 76 -13.41 14.60 7.93
CA LEU A 76 -12.60 15.81 7.79
C LEU A 76 -12.93 16.56 6.50
N ARG A 77 -13.17 15.82 5.40
CA ARG A 77 -13.61 16.38 4.11
C ARG A 77 -14.95 17.10 4.24
N GLU A 78 -15.91 16.50 4.93
CA GLU A 78 -17.22 17.10 5.17
C GLU A 78 -17.12 18.38 6.00
N GLN A 79 -16.29 18.39 7.06
CA GLN A 79 -16.03 19.59 7.84
C GLN A 79 -15.41 20.72 7.00
N ASN A 80 -14.44 20.40 6.12
CA ASN A 80 -13.80 21.38 5.25
C ASN A 80 -14.78 21.94 4.21
N LEU A 81 -15.54 21.08 3.54
CA LEU A 81 -16.60 21.48 2.61
C LEU A 81 -17.67 22.33 3.29
N GLN A 82 -18.09 21.95 4.50
CA GLN A 82 -19.07 22.69 5.26
C GLN A 82 -18.55 24.07 5.65
N ALA A 83 -17.30 24.18 6.08
CA ALA A 83 -16.69 25.46 6.41
C ALA A 83 -16.61 26.40 5.21
N GLU A 84 -16.39 25.88 4.00
CA GLU A 84 -16.45 26.66 2.76
C GLU A 84 -17.87 27.17 2.46
N LYS A 85 -18.88 26.32 2.65
CA LYS A 85 -20.30 26.69 2.45
C LYS A 85 -20.82 27.69 3.49
N THR A 86 -20.37 27.58 4.74
CA THR A 86 -20.84 28.42 5.85
C THR A 86 -19.88 29.57 6.17
N ARG A 87 -19.05 30.00 5.21
CA ARG A 87 -18.13 31.11 5.43
C ARG A 87 -18.89 32.36 5.86
N LEU A 88 -18.43 32.94 6.96
CA LEU A 88 -18.88 34.24 7.40
C LEU A 88 -18.55 35.29 6.34
N ASN A 89 -19.40 36.31 6.22
CA ASN A 89 -19.04 37.47 5.40
C ASN A 89 -17.84 38.21 6.02
N ALA A 90 -17.19 39.09 5.23
CA ALA A 90 -15.95 39.76 5.65
C ALA A 90 -16.10 40.53 6.99
N GLU A 91 -17.24 41.16 7.22
CA GLU A 91 -17.51 41.91 8.45
C GLU A 91 -17.64 40.99 9.67
N GLN A 92 -18.43 39.92 9.56
CA GLN A 92 -18.60 38.91 10.61
C GLN A 92 -17.29 38.19 10.92
N GLN A 93 -16.51 37.86 9.88
CA GLN A 93 -15.19 37.26 10.03
C GLN A 93 -14.26 38.21 10.79
N GLN A 94 -14.22 39.49 10.40
CA GLN A 94 -13.39 40.48 11.08
C GLN A 94 -13.80 40.62 12.55
N ALA A 95 -15.09 40.69 12.85
CA ALA A 95 -15.61 40.77 14.22
C ALA A 95 -15.30 39.53 15.07
N ALA A 96 -15.30 38.33 14.46
CA ALA A 96 -14.88 37.10 15.14
C ALA A 96 -13.37 37.11 15.44
N MET A 97 -12.55 37.61 14.49
CA MET A 97 -11.10 37.63 14.61
C MET A 97 -10.57 38.70 15.57
N THR A 98 -11.28 39.81 15.82
CA THR A 98 -10.84 40.84 16.78
C THR A 98 -10.79 40.36 18.22
N ARG A 99 -11.51 39.29 18.56
CA ARG A 99 -11.51 38.66 19.90
C ARG A 99 -10.29 37.76 20.13
N LEU A 100 -9.52 37.47 19.09
CA LEU A 100 -8.37 36.58 19.12
C LEU A 100 -7.06 37.34 19.30
N ASP A 101 -6.07 36.64 19.85
CA ASP A 101 -4.77 37.20 20.18
C ASP A 101 -3.93 37.43 18.92
N SER A 102 -3.60 38.69 18.66
CA SER A 102 -2.76 39.14 17.53
C SER A 102 -1.33 39.49 17.96
N SER A 103 -0.92 39.05 19.16
CA SER A 103 0.38 39.36 19.74
C SER A 103 1.53 38.81 18.90
N ILE A 104 2.37 39.71 18.42
CA ILE A 104 3.63 39.42 17.71
C ILE A 104 4.57 38.57 18.59
N LYS A 105 4.35 38.49 19.90
CA LYS A 105 5.14 37.60 20.78
C LYS A 105 4.76 36.13 20.65
N ARG A 106 3.52 35.81 20.24
CA ARG A 106 3.01 34.42 20.17
C ARG A 106 3.00 33.85 18.76
N ILE A 107 2.76 34.69 17.74
CA ILE A 107 2.60 34.25 16.36
C ILE A 107 3.91 33.69 15.75
N PRO A 108 5.06 34.36 15.80
CA PRO A 108 6.30 33.83 15.23
C PRO A 108 6.75 32.50 15.88
N PRO A 109 6.69 32.32 17.22
CA PRO A 109 6.94 31.01 17.84
C PRO A 109 5.94 29.93 17.40
N PHE A 110 4.68 30.28 17.17
CA PHE A 110 3.70 29.36 16.61
C PHE A 110 4.07 28.93 15.18
N ILE A 111 4.37 29.87 14.28
CA ILE A 111 4.81 29.58 12.90
C ILE A 111 6.10 28.73 12.90
N LYS A 112 7.05 29.03 13.79
CA LYS A 112 8.28 28.24 13.94
C LYS A 112 7.97 26.78 14.32
N ARG A 113 6.98 26.54 15.19
CA ARG A 113 6.57 25.19 15.55
C ARG A 113 5.93 24.43 14.38
N LEU A 114 5.21 25.10 13.48
CA LEU A 114 4.66 24.47 12.27
C LEU A 114 5.76 23.90 11.36
N ARG A 115 6.91 24.57 11.26
CA ARG A 115 8.07 24.11 10.46
C ARG A 115 8.69 22.81 10.99
N THR A 116 8.49 22.53 12.27
CA THR A 116 8.99 21.33 12.95
C THR A 116 7.83 20.51 13.51
N LEU A 117 6.68 20.53 12.84
CA LEU A 117 5.48 19.85 13.28
C LEU A 117 5.74 18.36 13.46
N THR A 118 5.26 17.82 14.57
CA THR A 118 5.26 16.40 14.90
C THR A 118 3.89 15.99 15.42
N GLU A 119 3.59 14.70 15.38
CA GLU A 119 2.34 14.17 15.93
C GLU A 119 2.11 14.57 17.40
N GLN A 120 3.15 14.55 18.24
CA GLN A 120 3.02 14.91 19.66
C GLN A 120 2.65 16.38 19.88
N GLN A 121 2.93 17.25 18.91
CA GLN A 121 2.63 18.69 18.99
C GLN A 121 1.22 19.04 18.52
N ARG A 122 0.51 18.11 17.87
CA ARG A 122 -0.80 18.37 17.25
C ARG A 122 -1.78 19.04 18.21
N ASP A 123 -2.04 18.43 19.37
CA ASP A 123 -3.07 18.94 20.30
C ASP A 123 -2.68 20.28 20.93
N ALA A 124 -1.38 20.56 21.09
CA ALA A 124 -0.89 21.85 21.54
C ALA A 124 -1.07 22.93 20.45
N LEU A 125 -0.71 22.62 19.20
CA LEU A 125 -0.89 23.50 18.05
C LEU A 125 -2.38 23.80 17.80
N SER A 126 -3.25 22.79 17.87
CA SER A 126 -4.69 22.96 17.72
C SER A 126 -5.28 23.91 18.76
N ARG A 127 -4.85 23.81 20.04
CA ARG A 127 -5.28 24.74 21.09
C ARG A 127 -4.78 26.15 20.86
N ASP A 128 -3.52 26.32 20.46
CA ASP A 128 -2.98 27.64 20.16
C ASP A 128 -3.76 28.32 19.02
N MET A 129 -4.07 27.58 17.95
CA MET A 129 -4.85 28.07 16.81
C MET A 129 -6.25 28.56 17.18
N GLN A 130 -6.86 28.00 18.23
CA GLN A 130 -8.17 28.47 18.70
C GLN A 130 -8.09 29.90 19.24
N THR A 131 -6.94 30.29 19.79
CA THR A 131 -6.73 31.56 20.49
C THR A 131 -6.03 32.63 19.65
N LEU A 132 -5.30 32.24 18.59
CA LEU A 132 -4.49 33.15 17.78
C LEU A 132 -5.27 33.72 16.59
N ASN A 133 -5.02 34.99 16.29
CA ASN A 133 -5.43 35.62 15.05
C ASN A 133 -4.28 35.53 14.02
N LEU A 134 -4.41 34.63 13.04
CA LEU A 134 -3.42 34.42 11.99
C LEU A 134 -3.78 35.11 10.67
N THR A 135 -4.82 35.95 10.61
CA THR A 135 -5.32 36.54 9.36
C THR A 135 -4.23 37.27 8.56
N ARG A 136 -3.29 37.93 9.25
CA ARG A 136 -2.18 38.66 8.61
C ARG A 136 -0.96 37.80 8.29
N TYR A 137 -0.97 36.53 8.66
CA TYR A 137 0.18 35.62 8.62
C TYR A 137 -0.09 34.34 7.82
N ILE A 138 -1.19 34.31 7.05
CA ILE A 138 -1.61 33.12 6.30
C ILE A 138 -0.52 32.69 5.30
N SER A 139 0.14 33.64 4.64
CA SER A 139 1.24 33.36 3.72
C SER A 139 2.42 32.70 4.43
N GLU A 140 2.87 33.23 5.56
CA GLU A 140 3.98 32.67 6.35
C GLU A 140 3.62 31.30 6.96
N VAL A 141 2.36 31.12 7.37
CA VAL A 141 1.83 29.84 7.85
C VAL A 141 1.84 28.81 6.72
N ALA A 142 1.38 29.16 5.53
CA ALA A 142 1.40 28.29 4.36
C ALA A 142 2.84 27.88 4.00
N THR A 143 3.76 28.84 3.91
CA THR A 143 5.19 28.56 3.66
C THR A 143 5.77 27.64 4.75
N ALA A 144 5.46 27.90 6.03
CA ALA A 144 5.95 27.08 7.13
C ALA A 144 5.49 25.61 7.04
N LEU A 145 4.26 25.37 6.61
CA LEU A 145 3.68 24.03 6.48
C LEU A 145 4.26 23.27 5.27
N THR A 146 4.49 23.93 4.14
CA THR A 146 5.07 23.30 2.94
C THR A 146 6.57 23.04 3.07
N GLU A 147 7.28 23.86 3.84
CA GLU A 147 8.71 23.69 4.12
C GLU A 147 8.99 22.75 5.32
N ALA A 148 7.95 22.31 6.01
CA ALA A 148 8.09 21.45 7.19
C ALA A 148 8.78 20.13 6.83
N LYS A 149 9.75 19.72 7.65
CA LYS A 149 10.47 18.45 7.50
C LYS A 149 9.74 17.34 8.25
N LEU A 150 8.64 16.87 7.66
CA LEU A 150 7.76 15.87 8.27
C LEU A 150 8.32 14.45 8.13
N LYS A 151 8.05 13.61 9.13
CA LYS A 151 8.13 12.14 8.96
C LYS A 151 6.81 11.64 8.40
N MET A 152 6.81 10.42 7.88
CA MET A 152 5.57 9.78 7.41
C MET A 152 4.50 9.62 8.49
N SER A 153 4.89 9.47 9.76
CA SER A 153 3.96 9.45 10.89
C SER A 153 3.27 10.79 11.12
N ASP A 154 3.94 11.90 10.81
CA ASP A 154 3.45 13.25 11.10
C ASP A 154 2.45 13.78 10.06
N VAL A 155 2.34 13.10 8.90
CA VAL A 155 1.53 13.56 7.76
C VAL A 155 0.07 13.78 8.14
N TRP A 156 -0.55 12.84 8.84
CA TRP A 156 -1.95 12.99 9.24
C TRP A 156 -2.16 14.16 10.21
N SER A 157 -1.22 14.38 11.13
CA SER A 157 -1.26 15.54 12.02
C SER A 157 -1.15 16.86 11.25
N SER A 158 -0.31 16.91 10.21
CA SER A 158 -0.24 18.05 9.30
C SER A 158 -1.56 18.28 8.56
N VAL A 159 -2.21 17.22 8.05
CA VAL A 159 -3.53 17.30 7.40
C VAL A 159 -4.58 17.88 8.34
N GLN A 160 -4.60 17.46 9.61
CA GLN A 160 -5.53 17.97 10.62
C GLN A 160 -5.28 19.46 10.92
N ILE A 161 -4.02 19.89 11.05
CA ILE A 161 -3.67 21.30 11.25
C ILE A 161 -4.06 22.15 10.03
N CYS A 162 -3.77 21.68 8.82
CA CYS A 162 -4.17 22.34 7.57
C CYS A 162 -5.70 22.45 7.45
N SER A 163 -6.44 21.43 7.88
CA SER A 163 -7.92 21.47 7.87
C SER A 163 -8.46 22.51 8.85
N LEU A 164 -7.92 22.60 10.06
CA LEU A 164 -8.30 23.64 11.02
C LEU A 164 -8.01 25.06 10.51
N LEU A 165 -6.90 25.24 9.78
CA LEU A 165 -6.57 26.52 9.14
C LEU A 165 -7.54 26.83 7.99
N HIS A 166 -7.82 25.85 7.14
CA HIS A 166 -8.77 25.97 6.03
C HIS A 166 -10.17 26.35 6.52
N GLN A 167 -10.65 25.70 7.58
CA GLN A 167 -11.97 25.96 8.14
C GLN A 167 -12.10 27.36 8.75
N ARG A 168 -10.99 27.96 9.21
CA ARG A 168 -10.98 29.26 9.89
C ARG A 168 -10.66 30.43 8.96
N TYR A 169 -9.77 30.22 7.99
CA TYR A 169 -9.18 31.29 7.20
C TYR A 169 -9.48 31.11 5.71
N PRO A 170 -10.34 31.95 5.13
CA PRO A 170 -10.77 31.83 3.73
C PRO A 170 -9.63 31.76 2.72
N ASP A 171 -8.56 32.54 2.95
CA ASP A 171 -7.43 32.72 2.05
C ASP A 171 -6.37 31.61 2.17
N PHE A 172 -6.49 30.72 3.16
CA PHE A 172 -5.49 29.70 3.45
C PHE A 172 -5.33 28.68 2.32
N SER A 173 -6.44 28.21 1.74
CA SER A 173 -6.42 27.17 0.70
C SER A 173 -5.58 27.59 -0.51
N MET A 174 -5.82 28.79 -1.04
CA MET A 174 -5.09 29.31 -2.20
C MET A 174 -3.63 29.63 -1.86
N SER A 175 -3.37 30.25 -0.70
CA SER A 175 -2.00 30.52 -0.25
C SER A 175 -1.18 29.22 -0.09
N LEU A 176 -1.78 28.16 0.46
CA LEU A 176 -1.15 26.85 0.59
C LEU A 176 -0.87 26.23 -0.78
N TYR A 177 -1.84 26.28 -1.70
CA TYR A 177 -1.68 25.78 -3.07
C TYR A 177 -0.52 26.47 -3.81
N GLU A 178 -0.44 27.80 -3.74
CA GLU A 178 0.65 28.57 -4.37
C GLU A 178 2.03 28.23 -3.80
N ASN A 179 2.12 27.92 -2.50
CA ASN A 179 3.37 27.44 -1.90
C ASN A 179 3.70 26.02 -2.36
N TRP A 180 2.71 25.13 -2.52
CA TRP A 180 2.95 23.80 -3.06
C TRP A 180 3.46 23.81 -4.49
N LEU A 181 2.98 24.72 -5.35
CA LEU A 181 3.53 24.90 -6.70
C LEU A 181 5.02 25.25 -6.71
N LYS A 182 5.50 25.91 -5.66
CA LYS A 182 6.93 26.26 -5.51
C LYS A 182 7.76 25.10 -4.96
N VAL A 183 7.19 24.31 -4.06
CA VAL A 183 7.92 23.23 -3.38
C VAL A 183 7.94 21.93 -4.20
N LEU A 184 6.84 21.60 -4.86
CA LEU A 184 6.72 20.42 -5.71
C LEU A 184 6.75 20.86 -7.17
N GLN A 185 7.94 21.06 -7.72
CA GLN A 185 8.14 21.37 -9.14
C GLN A 185 8.75 20.18 -9.87
N LYS A 186 8.30 19.91 -11.10
CA LYS A 186 8.79 18.78 -11.91
C LYS A 186 10.31 18.79 -12.10
N GLU A 187 10.93 19.98 -12.11
CA GLU A 187 12.37 20.20 -12.28
C GLU A 187 13.19 19.78 -11.05
N THR A 188 12.60 19.79 -9.85
CA THR A 188 13.31 19.59 -8.58
C THR A 188 12.91 18.30 -7.86
N LEU A 189 12.06 17.46 -8.48
CA LEU A 189 11.59 16.21 -7.87
C LEU A 189 12.72 15.22 -7.52
N ASN A 190 13.84 15.31 -8.22
CA ASN A 190 14.98 14.42 -8.01
C ASN A 190 15.99 14.96 -6.98
N ASP A 191 15.83 16.20 -6.50
CA ASP A 191 16.78 16.82 -5.57
C ASP A 191 16.75 16.17 -4.18
N ASN A 192 15.56 15.76 -3.73
CA ASN A 192 15.36 15.13 -2.43
C ASN A 192 14.20 14.14 -2.45
N LEU A 193 14.50 12.93 -2.93
CA LEU A 193 13.53 11.83 -3.05
C LEU A 193 12.80 11.52 -1.74
N SER A 194 13.49 11.63 -0.60
CA SER A 194 12.87 11.36 0.72
C SER A 194 11.86 12.42 1.10
N LYS A 195 12.13 13.71 0.82
CA LYS A 195 11.17 14.79 1.05
C LYS A 195 9.99 14.68 0.09
N VAL A 196 10.26 14.50 -1.21
CA VAL A 196 9.23 14.36 -2.25
C VAL A 196 8.28 13.21 -1.93
N ARG A 197 8.78 12.09 -1.43
CA ARG A 197 7.94 10.97 -0.98
C ARG A 197 6.91 11.39 0.07
N VAL A 198 7.32 12.16 1.08
CA VAL A 198 6.44 12.63 2.17
C VAL A 198 5.50 13.73 1.69
N ASP A 199 6.04 14.69 0.95
CA ASP A 199 5.29 15.83 0.41
C ASP A 199 4.20 15.38 -0.56
N LEU A 200 4.51 14.44 -1.46
CA LEU A 200 3.53 13.92 -2.43
C LEU A 200 2.36 13.24 -1.72
N ARG A 201 2.63 12.49 -0.64
CA ARG A 201 1.58 11.91 0.21
C ARG A 201 0.75 13.00 0.87
N LEU A 202 1.39 13.98 1.51
CA LEU A 202 0.67 15.08 2.16
C LEU A 202 -0.19 15.86 1.17
N TYR A 203 0.37 16.17 -0.01
CA TYR A 203 -0.33 16.89 -1.07
C TYR A 203 -1.57 16.13 -1.54
N ALA A 204 -1.47 14.82 -1.77
CA ALA A 204 -2.61 13.97 -2.11
C ALA A 204 -3.69 13.98 -1.01
N GLU A 205 -3.31 13.76 0.26
CA GLU A 205 -4.27 13.78 1.38
C GLU A 205 -4.98 15.13 1.50
N LEU A 206 -4.28 16.26 1.30
CA LEU A 206 -4.88 17.60 1.33
C LEU A 206 -5.91 17.83 0.22
N ILE A 207 -5.75 17.20 -0.94
CA ILE A 207 -6.77 17.19 -2.00
C ILE A 207 -7.95 16.31 -1.58
N THR A 208 -7.67 15.11 -1.07
CA THR A 208 -8.68 14.14 -0.61
C THR A 208 -9.57 14.72 0.48
N VAL A 209 -9.03 15.49 1.42
CA VAL A 209 -9.83 16.14 2.47
C VAL A 209 -10.37 17.53 2.09
N HIS A 210 -10.26 17.95 0.83
CA HIS A 210 -10.78 19.25 0.35
C HIS A 210 -10.16 20.48 1.04
N VAL A 211 -8.89 20.42 1.42
CA VAL A 211 -8.16 21.61 1.88
C VAL A 211 -7.66 22.42 0.69
N LEU A 212 -7.15 21.73 -0.33
CA LEU A 212 -6.62 22.33 -1.56
C LEU A 212 -7.70 22.43 -2.65
N PRO A 213 -7.58 23.41 -3.57
CA PRO A 213 -8.52 23.57 -4.67
C PRO A 213 -8.41 22.35 -5.62
N ILE A 214 -9.50 21.57 -5.70
CA ILE A 214 -9.50 20.21 -6.27
C ILE A 214 -8.96 20.18 -7.70
N GLN A 215 -9.53 20.97 -8.61
CA GLN A 215 -9.26 20.83 -10.05
C GLN A 215 -7.81 21.18 -10.37
N GLN A 216 -7.32 22.31 -9.88
CA GLN A 216 -5.94 22.75 -10.10
C GLN A 216 -4.95 21.79 -9.46
N SER A 217 -5.24 21.31 -8.25
CA SER A 217 -4.34 20.43 -7.51
C SER A 217 -4.25 19.03 -8.10
N ILE A 218 -5.35 18.49 -8.64
CA ILE A 218 -5.34 17.22 -9.37
C ILE A 218 -4.50 17.34 -10.65
N ASN A 219 -4.68 18.42 -11.42
CA ASN A 219 -3.88 18.65 -12.64
C ASN A 219 -2.39 18.73 -12.32
N HIS A 220 -2.04 19.40 -11.21
CA HIS A 220 -0.67 19.47 -10.75
C HIS A 220 -0.16 18.09 -10.31
N LEU A 221 -0.91 17.34 -9.51
CA LEU A 221 -0.56 15.98 -9.10
C LEU A 221 -0.29 15.06 -10.30
N LEU A 222 -1.14 15.10 -11.33
CA LEU A 222 -0.95 14.34 -12.57
C LEU A 222 0.35 14.74 -13.28
N THR A 223 0.69 16.02 -13.29
CA THR A 223 1.96 16.52 -13.85
C THR A 223 3.16 15.95 -13.08
N LEU A 224 3.10 15.94 -11.74
CA LEU A 224 4.15 15.39 -10.90
C LEU A 224 4.32 13.88 -11.09
N LEU A 225 3.21 13.13 -11.08
CA LEU A 225 3.23 11.68 -11.32
C LEU A 225 3.77 11.35 -12.72
N THR A 226 3.38 12.12 -13.74
CA THR A 226 3.89 11.98 -15.10
C THR A 226 5.41 12.18 -15.13
N ALA A 227 5.94 13.20 -14.46
CA ALA A 227 7.37 13.45 -14.38
C ALA A 227 8.10 12.32 -13.65
N LEU A 228 7.58 11.87 -12.50
CA LEU A 228 8.16 10.77 -11.70
C LEU A 228 8.18 9.45 -12.47
N ILE A 229 7.23 9.22 -13.37
CA ILE A 229 7.12 7.98 -14.16
C ILE A 229 7.92 8.04 -15.45
N ASN A 230 7.87 9.16 -16.18
CA ASN A 230 8.47 9.25 -17.51
C ASN A 230 9.95 9.62 -17.51
N ASN A 231 10.42 10.32 -16.47
CA ASN A 231 11.82 10.74 -16.38
C ASN A 231 12.72 9.73 -15.63
N ASP A 232 12.12 8.67 -15.07
CA ASP A 232 12.79 7.73 -14.17
C ASP A 232 13.42 6.56 -14.92
N LYS A 233 14.61 6.79 -15.47
CA LYS A 233 15.34 5.81 -16.29
C LYS A 233 16.00 4.71 -15.47
N ASP A 234 16.40 5.01 -14.25
CA ASP A 234 17.12 4.13 -13.32
C ASP A 234 16.22 3.59 -12.20
N PHE A 235 14.92 3.88 -12.27
CA PHE A 235 13.92 3.48 -11.28
C PHE A 235 14.20 4.00 -9.86
N SER A 236 14.92 5.12 -9.75
CA SER A 236 15.20 5.80 -8.47
C SER A 236 13.92 6.34 -7.80
N ASN A 237 12.89 6.68 -8.59
CA ASN A 237 11.59 7.13 -8.07
C ASN A 237 10.68 5.99 -7.60
N LEU A 238 11.08 4.72 -7.75
CA LEU A 238 10.28 3.55 -7.38
C LEU A 238 9.76 3.63 -5.93
N THR A 239 10.60 4.05 -4.99
CA THR A 239 10.22 4.14 -3.57
C THR A 239 9.15 5.21 -3.32
N ILE A 240 9.12 6.28 -4.12
CA ILE A 240 8.10 7.34 -4.07
C ILE A 240 6.77 6.77 -4.57
N LEU A 241 6.80 6.10 -5.73
CA LEU A 241 5.61 5.55 -6.37
C LEU A 241 4.99 4.41 -5.55
N ILE A 242 5.81 3.52 -4.96
CA ILE A 242 5.32 2.49 -4.03
C ILE A 242 4.64 3.14 -2.82
N SER A 243 5.24 4.19 -2.24
CA SER A 243 4.66 4.92 -1.12
C SER A 243 3.31 5.54 -1.49
N PHE A 244 3.21 6.15 -2.67
CA PHE A 244 1.97 6.71 -3.19
C PHE A 244 0.90 5.62 -3.38
N CYS A 245 1.23 4.51 -4.05
CA CYS A 245 0.30 3.39 -4.24
C CYS A 245 -0.19 2.81 -2.91
N ARG A 246 0.70 2.67 -1.92
CA ARG A 246 0.36 2.08 -0.63
C ARG A 246 -0.54 2.96 0.23
N LEU A 247 -0.35 4.28 0.18
CA LEU A 247 -0.97 5.22 1.11
C LEU A 247 -2.16 5.97 0.50
N CYS A 248 -2.10 6.23 -0.81
CA CYS A 248 -3.09 6.99 -1.57
C CYS A 248 -3.71 6.16 -2.72
N GLY A 249 -3.13 5.02 -3.08
CA GLY A 249 -3.50 4.28 -4.30
C GLY A 249 -4.92 3.73 -4.30
N GLU A 250 -5.52 3.51 -3.13
CA GLU A 250 -6.94 3.15 -3.06
C GLU A 250 -7.85 4.27 -3.56
N ASP A 251 -7.58 5.51 -3.14
CA ASP A 251 -8.37 6.69 -3.49
C ASP A 251 -8.10 7.14 -4.94
N TYR A 252 -6.84 7.04 -5.37
CA TYR A 252 -6.37 7.59 -6.65
C TYR A 252 -6.23 6.58 -7.78
N ALA A 253 -6.24 5.28 -7.52
CA ALA A 253 -6.00 4.26 -8.55
C ALA A 253 -6.78 2.94 -8.32
N GLU A 254 -7.61 2.87 -7.28
CA GLU A 254 -8.33 1.66 -6.86
C GLU A 254 -7.39 0.47 -6.61
N ILE A 255 -6.16 0.78 -6.17
CA ILE A 255 -5.15 -0.21 -5.84
C ILE A 255 -5.37 -0.66 -4.40
N PHE A 256 -5.46 -1.96 -4.22
CA PHE A 256 -5.67 -2.62 -2.94
C PHE A 256 -4.68 -3.78 -2.77
N SER A 257 -4.44 -4.20 -1.53
CA SER A 257 -3.52 -5.31 -1.23
C SER A 257 -3.93 -6.62 -1.88
N ASN A 258 -3.18 -7.07 -2.89
CA ASN A 258 -3.35 -8.38 -3.51
C ASN A 258 -3.19 -9.54 -2.51
N LYS A 259 -2.34 -9.36 -1.47
CA LYS A 259 -2.19 -10.35 -0.41
C LYS A 259 -3.52 -10.55 0.34
N ILE A 260 -4.19 -9.47 0.68
CA ILE A 260 -5.48 -9.53 1.39
C ILE A 260 -6.57 -10.12 0.48
N ARG A 261 -6.64 -9.74 -0.80
CA ARG A 261 -7.59 -10.34 -1.76
C ARG A 261 -7.42 -11.85 -1.87
N LYS A 262 -6.17 -12.34 -1.96
CA LYS A 262 -5.88 -13.78 -1.99
C LYS A 262 -6.33 -14.49 -0.71
N ILE A 263 -6.16 -13.86 0.45
CA ILE A 263 -6.62 -14.43 1.71
C ILE A 263 -8.15 -14.46 1.76
N ILE A 264 -8.84 -13.40 1.32
CA ILE A 264 -10.31 -13.36 1.25
C ILE A 264 -10.85 -14.49 0.36
N VAL A 265 -10.29 -14.64 -0.85
CA VAL A 265 -10.66 -15.73 -1.77
C VAL A 265 -10.38 -17.11 -1.14
N LYS A 266 -9.28 -17.25 -0.38
CA LYS A 266 -8.95 -18.51 0.31
C LYS A 266 -9.91 -18.82 1.46
N LEU A 267 -10.40 -17.81 2.16
CA LEU A 267 -11.35 -18.00 3.27
C LEU A 267 -12.74 -18.43 2.78
N ASP A 268 -13.08 -18.14 1.52
CA ASP A 268 -14.39 -18.43 0.88
C ASP A 268 -15.58 -17.95 1.72
N GLU A 269 -15.40 -16.78 2.32
CA GLU A 269 -16.44 -16.09 3.06
C GLU A 269 -16.87 -14.89 2.25
N ASN A 270 -18.17 -14.58 2.27
CA ASN A 270 -18.73 -13.39 1.63
C ASN A 270 -18.30 -12.10 2.36
N ILE A 271 -16.98 -11.88 2.50
CA ILE A 271 -16.36 -10.71 3.09
C ILE A 271 -16.47 -9.59 2.08
N ASP A 272 -17.22 -8.54 2.43
CA ASP A 272 -17.32 -7.35 1.60
C ASP A 272 -16.00 -6.56 1.67
N ASP A 273 -15.19 -6.68 0.63
CA ASP A 273 -13.98 -5.88 0.41
C ASP A 273 -14.19 -4.76 -0.62
N THR A 274 -15.40 -4.66 -1.17
CA THR A 274 -15.65 -3.91 -2.41
C THR A 274 -15.87 -2.43 -2.20
N ASN A 275 -16.16 -1.98 -0.97
CA ASN A 275 -16.52 -0.58 -0.69
C ASN A 275 -15.44 0.38 -1.21
N PRO A 276 -15.64 1.00 -2.39
CA PRO A 276 -14.57 1.69 -3.08
C PRO A 276 -14.48 3.13 -2.57
N SER A 277 -13.28 3.69 -2.61
CA SER A 277 -13.13 5.11 -2.32
C SER A 277 -13.94 5.97 -3.30
N ILE A 278 -14.66 6.96 -2.77
CA ILE A 278 -15.53 7.87 -3.55
C ILE A 278 -14.96 9.28 -3.69
N PHE A 279 -13.73 9.53 -3.22
CA PHE A 279 -13.17 10.88 -3.17
C PHE A 279 -12.82 11.46 -4.55
N HIS A 280 -12.60 10.60 -5.53
CA HIS A 280 -12.15 10.95 -6.87
C HIS A 280 -12.97 10.22 -7.95
N THR A 281 -13.02 10.81 -9.15
CA THR A 281 -13.78 10.25 -10.26
C THR A 281 -13.12 8.99 -10.83
N ASN A 282 -13.92 8.13 -11.46
CA ASN A 282 -13.43 6.88 -12.04
C ASN A 282 -12.45 7.12 -13.20
N GLU A 283 -12.63 8.22 -13.94
CA GLU A 283 -11.74 8.61 -15.04
C GLU A 283 -10.34 8.95 -14.50
N LEU A 284 -10.26 9.73 -13.42
CA LEU A 284 -8.97 10.05 -12.78
C LEU A 284 -8.28 8.79 -12.28
N LYS A 285 -9.04 7.93 -11.61
CA LYS A 285 -8.52 6.66 -11.08
C LYS A 285 -7.98 5.75 -12.17
N GLN A 286 -8.71 5.63 -13.27
CA GLN A 286 -8.29 4.85 -14.43
C GLN A 286 -7.02 5.43 -15.06
N GLN A 287 -6.93 6.76 -15.20
CA GLN A 287 -5.76 7.42 -15.74
C GLN A 287 -4.50 7.15 -14.90
N ILE A 288 -4.57 7.38 -13.58
CA ILE A 288 -3.42 7.15 -12.69
C ILE A 288 -3.05 5.66 -12.65
N ARG A 289 -4.04 4.76 -12.60
CA ARG A 289 -3.80 3.31 -12.66
C ARG A 289 -3.09 2.91 -13.94
N GLN A 290 -3.46 3.47 -15.09
CA GLN A 290 -2.79 3.21 -16.36
C GLN A 290 -1.33 3.65 -16.30
N MET A 291 -1.05 4.88 -15.84
CA MET A 291 0.32 5.39 -15.71
C MET A 291 1.19 4.49 -14.81
N LEU A 292 0.64 4.03 -13.69
CA LEU A 292 1.34 3.13 -12.76
C LEU A 292 1.59 1.74 -13.37
N ASN A 293 0.65 1.22 -14.14
CA ASN A 293 0.83 -0.05 -14.85
C ASN A 293 1.91 0.04 -15.94
N GLU A 294 1.94 1.14 -16.71
CA GLU A 294 2.98 1.39 -17.70
C GLU A 294 4.37 1.48 -17.06
N TYR A 295 4.48 2.16 -15.91
CA TYR A 295 5.71 2.19 -15.13
C TYR A 295 6.12 0.79 -14.64
N PHE A 296 5.18 0.01 -14.10
CA PHE A 296 5.42 -1.36 -13.64
C PHE A 296 5.89 -2.28 -14.77
N GLN A 297 5.34 -2.15 -15.98
CA GLN A 297 5.78 -2.91 -17.15
C GLN A 297 7.23 -2.57 -17.52
N LYS A 298 7.59 -1.28 -17.57
CA LYS A 298 8.97 -0.84 -17.81
C LYS A 298 9.93 -1.40 -16.75
N LEU A 299 9.55 -1.32 -15.48
CA LEU A 299 10.33 -1.88 -14.37
C LEU A 299 10.52 -3.39 -14.49
N SER A 300 9.47 -4.12 -14.88
CA SER A 300 9.52 -5.57 -15.03
C SER A 300 10.50 -6.00 -16.12
N VAL A 301 10.50 -5.31 -17.26
CA VAL A 301 11.47 -5.55 -18.35
C VAL A 301 12.89 -5.26 -17.86
N TYR A 302 13.10 -4.12 -17.23
CA TYR A 302 14.40 -3.73 -16.68
C TYR A 302 14.94 -4.77 -15.68
N LEU A 303 14.11 -5.21 -14.73
CA LEU A 303 14.51 -6.21 -13.72
C LEU A 303 14.91 -7.56 -14.33
N ILE A 304 14.19 -8.00 -15.37
CA ILE A 304 14.53 -9.22 -16.11
C ILE A 304 15.89 -9.09 -16.79
N ASP A 305 16.18 -7.93 -17.39
CA ASP A 305 17.44 -7.70 -18.08
C ASP A 305 18.62 -7.57 -17.11
N GLU A 306 18.46 -6.87 -15.98
CA GLU A 306 19.44 -6.83 -14.90
C GLU A 306 19.74 -8.24 -14.35
N TYR A 307 18.70 -9.05 -14.13
CA TYR A 307 18.88 -10.44 -13.69
C TYR A 307 19.71 -11.27 -14.67
N LYS A 308 19.44 -11.16 -15.97
CA LYS A 308 20.23 -11.84 -17.02
C LYS A 308 21.68 -11.35 -17.04
N GLN A 309 21.92 -10.06 -16.85
CA GLN A 309 23.28 -9.50 -16.80
C GLN A 309 24.05 -10.03 -15.59
N LEU A 310 23.41 -10.06 -14.41
CA LEU A 310 23.98 -10.60 -13.19
C LEU A 310 24.35 -12.09 -13.33
N GLN A 311 23.47 -12.88 -13.94
CA GLN A 311 23.76 -14.30 -14.24
C GLN A 311 24.98 -14.48 -15.15
N LYS A 312 25.11 -13.66 -16.20
CA LYS A 312 26.27 -13.70 -17.10
C LYS A 312 27.57 -13.35 -16.37
N GLN A 313 27.53 -12.35 -15.49
CA GLN A 313 28.68 -11.95 -14.68
C GLN A 313 29.10 -13.06 -13.69
N ASP A 314 28.14 -13.70 -13.02
CA ASP A 314 28.39 -14.84 -12.12
C ASP A 314 29.04 -16.02 -12.86
N GLN A 315 28.53 -16.35 -14.06
CA GLN A 315 29.12 -17.39 -14.91
C GLN A 315 30.55 -17.05 -15.34
N LEU A 316 30.83 -15.79 -15.69
CA LEU A 316 32.18 -15.34 -16.07
C LEU A 316 33.12 -15.40 -14.85
N MET A 317 32.67 -14.98 -13.68
CA MET A 317 33.45 -14.99 -12.45
C MET A 317 33.85 -16.42 -12.05
N LYS A 318 32.92 -17.37 -12.12
CA LYS A 318 33.19 -18.80 -11.89
C LYS A 318 34.27 -19.34 -12.83
N ARG A 319 34.17 -19.04 -14.13
CA ARG A 319 35.18 -19.45 -15.13
C ARG A 319 36.55 -18.81 -14.95
N THR A 320 36.64 -17.67 -14.27
CA THR A 320 37.92 -16.96 -14.05
C THR A 320 38.58 -17.41 -12.73
N MET A 321 37.82 -18.04 -11.83
CA MET A 321 38.29 -18.59 -10.56
C MET A 321 38.68 -20.08 -10.64
N GLU A 322 38.24 -20.78 -11.68
CA GLU A 322 38.70 -22.12 -12.09
C GLU A 322 40.01 -22.04 -12.89
#